data_AF-A0A2E5CF12-F1
#
_entry.id   AF-A0A2E5CF12-F1
#
_cell.length_a   1.000
_cell.length_b   1.000
_cell.length_c   1.000
_cell.angle_alpha   90.00
_cell.angle_beta   90.00
_cell.angle_gamma   90.00
#
_symmetry.space_group_name_H-M   'P 1'
#
loop_
_entity.id
_entity.type
_entity.pdbx_description
1 polymer ?
#
loop_
_entity_poly.entity_id
_entity_poly.type
_entity_poly.pdbx_seq_one_letter_code
_entity_poly.pdbx_strand_id
1 'polypeptide(L)'
;MLRLSAIFSLILLVSCAKTDEQIIDSAKQEAKYYLSDNNCSKAQKVLDEAGYQNDDAEYLSLYASMYACKAGYSEFDLLDEVTTIAANSSQLLGSLTTLGTSNETAPDSTSYTNIMNAIDVLLNSAGTSPSATARESKFGVTGATNLSFQALYLILVEFGKFLQLYGNTDAAGDKSDGSFTNTCIFTYTQVDAVNYANTILPTCNSVGGDEGSDFLESPVTDDEIDARLCEGIYLFNNLRDILSNVTIGNSSTFGSLKDVGDVLDDMIADAESAESAGLNTEVAYQDSIAAIKTITSKSDCEALPRQRLEKWYSIIFETALPDND
;
A
#
# COMPACT_ATOMS: atom_id res chain seq x y z
N MET A 1 -11.83 33.22 61.11
CA MET A 1 -10.76 32.27 60.72
C MET A 1 -11.26 31.01 60.01
N LEU A 2 -12.55 30.65 60.03
CA LEU A 2 -13.04 29.41 59.39
C LEU A 2 -13.27 29.47 57.86
N ARG A 3 -13.28 30.65 57.23
CA ARG A 3 -13.62 30.80 55.79
C ARG A 3 -12.43 30.71 54.83
N LEU A 4 -11.20 30.86 55.33
CA LEU A 4 -9.98 30.73 54.50
C LEU A 4 -9.55 29.26 54.31
N SER A 5 -9.94 28.36 55.22
CA SER A 5 -9.51 26.95 55.19
C SER A 5 -10.24 26.11 54.14
N ALA A 6 -11.47 26.48 53.77
CA ALA A 6 -12.26 25.76 52.75
C ALA A 6 -11.80 26.07 51.31
N ILE A 7 -11.25 27.26 51.07
CA ILE A 7 -10.72 27.65 49.76
C ILE A 7 -9.35 26.99 49.50
N PHE A 8 -8.53 26.80 50.56
CA PHE A 8 -7.24 26.13 50.45
C PHE A 8 -7.36 24.60 50.21
N SER A 9 -8.42 23.95 50.72
CA SER A 9 -8.71 22.54 50.45
C SER A 9 -9.26 22.27 49.03
N LEU A 10 -9.86 23.26 48.36
CA LEU A 10 -10.38 23.09 46.99
C LEU A 10 -9.27 23.17 45.93
N ILE A 11 -8.19 23.91 46.21
CA ILE A 11 -7.03 24.07 45.31
C ILE A 11 -6.17 22.79 45.26
N LEU A 12 -6.22 21.95 46.30
CA LEU A 12 -5.48 20.69 46.38
C LEU A 12 -6.12 19.53 45.59
N LEU A 13 -7.36 19.66 45.12
CA LEU A 13 -8.05 18.61 44.35
C LEU A 13 -7.87 18.76 42.83
N VAL A 14 -7.27 19.86 42.36
CA VAL A 14 -7.05 20.14 40.93
C VAL A 14 -5.66 19.65 40.47
N SER A 15 -4.76 19.20 41.37
CA SER A 15 -3.36 18.91 41.02
C SER A 15 -3.00 17.43 40.83
N CYS A 16 -3.97 16.52 40.67
CA CYS A 16 -3.71 15.08 40.48
C CYS A 16 -4.26 14.48 39.18
N ALA A 17 -4.94 15.25 38.33
CA ALA A 17 -5.29 14.79 37.00
C ALA A 17 -4.07 14.90 36.09
N LYS A 18 -3.73 13.82 35.37
CA LYS A 18 -2.75 13.91 34.27
C LYS A 18 -3.24 14.95 33.27
N THR A 19 -2.32 15.74 32.72
CA THR A 19 -2.61 16.58 31.55
C THR A 19 -2.86 15.70 30.33
N ASP A 20 -3.53 16.23 29.31
CA ASP A 20 -3.80 15.49 28.07
C ASP A 20 -2.49 14.98 27.42
N GLU A 21 -1.45 15.81 27.41
CA GLU A 21 -0.10 15.44 26.94
C GLU A 21 0.48 14.25 27.73
N GLN A 22 0.34 14.25 29.06
CA GLN A 22 0.77 13.14 29.91
C GLN A 22 -0.06 11.86 29.72
N ILE A 23 -1.33 11.98 29.32
CA ILE A 23 -2.17 10.82 28.98
C ILE A 23 -1.66 10.20 27.68
N ILE A 24 -1.44 11.03 26.66
CA ILE A 24 -0.94 10.59 25.35
C ILE A 24 0.43 9.94 25.49
N ASP A 25 1.37 10.55 26.20
CA ASP A 25 2.71 9.99 26.40
C ASP A 25 2.67 8.66 27.18
N SER A 26 1.81 8.55 28.19
CA SER A 26 1.59 7.29 28.92
C SER A 26 1.06 6.21 27.97
N ALA A 27 0.08 6.54 27.14
CA ALA A 27 -0.51 5.61 26.18
C ALA A 27 0.51 5.15 25.13
N LYS A 28 1.35 6.06 24.60
CA LYS A 28 2.43 5.71 23.66
C LYS A 28 3.43 4.74 24.29
N GLN A 29 3.83 4.98 25.54
CA GLN A 29 4.76 4.08 26.25
C GLN A 29 4.13 2.71 26.53
N GLU A 30 2.88 2.67 26.97
CA GLU A 30 2.14 1.42 27.21
C GLU A 30 1.91 0.64 25.90
N ALA A 31 1.57 1.34 24.81
CA ALA A 31 1.41 0.74 23.49
C ALA A 31 2.72 0.09 23.02
N LYS A 32 3.86 0.78 23.14
CA LYS A 32 5.19 0.23 22.83
C LYS A 32 5.46 -1.06 23.61
N TYR A 33 5.17 -1.05 24.92
CA TYR A 33 5.33 -2.24 25.76
C TYR A 33 4.46 -3.39 25.25
N TYR A 34 3.17 -3.16 24.97
CA TYR A 34 2.28 -4.20 24.47
C TYR A 34 2.65 -4.71 23.08
N LEU A 35 3.08 -3.84 22.18
CA LEU A 35 3.54 -4.23 20.84
C LEU A 35 4.80 -5.10 20.91
N SER A 36 5.71 -4.82 21.85
CA SER A 36 6.91 -5.66 22.06
C SER A 36 6.59 -7.07 22.56
N ASP A 37 5.40 -7.28 23.15
CA ASP A 37 4.88 -8.58 23.60
C ASP A 37 3.84 -9.16 22.61
N ASN A 38 3.74 -8.61 21.39
CA ASN A 38 2.74 -8.94 20.37
C ASN A 38 1.28 -8.87 20.89
N ASN A 39 1.02 -8.05 21.90
CA ASN A 39 -0.29 -7.88 22.51
C ASN A 39 -1.07 -6.75 21.84
N CYS A 40 -1.35 -6.91 20.55
CA CYS A 40 -1.94 -5.87 19.68
C CYS A 40 -3.29 -5.36 20.21
N SER A 41 -4.09 -6.22 20.85
CA SER A 41 -5.38 -5.83 21.44
C SER A 41 -5.23 -4.87 22.62
N LYS A 42 -4.22 -5.07 23.48
CA LYS A 42 -3.94 -4.11 24.56
C LYS A 42 -3.31 -2.83 24.04
N ALA A 43 -2.44 -2.92 23.03
CA ALA A 43 -1.89 -1.75 22.35
C ALA A 43 -3.01 -0.88 21.76
N GLN A 44 -3.96 -1.50 21.05
CA GLN A 44 -5.14 -0.79 20.52
C GLN A 44 -5.90 -0.11 21.65
N LYS A 45 -6.23 -0.86 22.72
CA LYS A 45 -7.03 -0.34 23.82
C LYS A 45 -6.43 0.94 24.41
N VAL A 46 -5.13 0.95 24.71
CA VAL A 46 -4.50 2.13 25.34
C VAL A 46 -4.39 3.32 24.38
N LEU A 47 -4.19 3.09 23.08
CA LEU A 47 -4.19 4.15 22.08
C LEU A 47 -5.59 4.75 21.91
N ASP A 48 -6.62 3.91 21.75
CA ASP A 48 -8.01 4.34 21.60
C ASP A 48 -8.49 5.12 22.84
N GLU A 49 -8.11 4.70 24.05
CA GLU A 49 -8.46 5.37 25.31
C GLU A 49 -7.81 6.77 25.45
N ALA A 50 -6.66 7.01 24.80
CA ALA A 50 -6.01 8.33 24.78
C ALA A 50 -6.63 9.29 23.76
N GLY A 51 -7.50 8.80 22.88
CA GLY A 51 -8.05 9.54 21.76
C GLY A 51 -7.08 9.63 20.59
N TYR A 52 -7.62 9.55 19.37
CA TYR A 52 -6.82 9.54 18.14
C TYR A 52 -6.06 10.86 17.94
N GLN A 53 -4.73 10.78 17.81
CA GLN A 53 -3.85 11.93 17.63
C GLN A 53 -3.38 12.01 16.17
N ASN A 54 -4.05 12.82 15.36
CA ASN A 54 -3.71 13.01 13.95
C ASN A 54 -2.49 13.92 13.70
N ASP A 55 -2.02 14.63 14.73
CA ASP A 55 -0.89 15.57 14.65
C ASP A 55 0.37 15.07 15.40
N ASP A 56 0.36 13.83 15.90
CA ASP A 56 1.53 13.19 16.54
C ASP A 56 2.02 12.02 15.68
N ALA A 57 3.19 12.18 15.04
CA ALA A 57 3.79 11.16 14.19
C ALA A 57 4.13 9.86 14.95
N GLU A 58 4.52 9.95 16.21
CA GLU A 58 4.82 8.76 17.02
C GLU A 58 3.54 8.00 17.36
N TYR A 59 2.47 8.72 17.70
CA TYR A 59 1.16 8.10 17.91
C TYR A 59 0.68 7.37 16.65
N LEU A 60 0.74 8.03 15.48
CA LEU A 60 0.32 7.44 14.21
C LEU A 60 1.15 6.21 13.83
N SER A 61 2.47 6.27 14.04
CA SER A 61 3.37 5.12 13.84
C SER A 61 2.97 3.94 14.73
N LEU A 62 2.69 4.17 16.02
CA LEU A 62 2.23 3.12 16.94
C LEU A 62 0.84 2.58 16.59
N TYR A 63 -0.06 3.45 16.12
CA TYR A 63 -1.40 3.06 15.68
C TYR A 63 -1.33 2.16 14.44
N ALA A 64 -0.45 2.48 13.49
CA ALA A 64 -0.17 1.62 12.35
C ALA A 64 0.51 0.30 12.77
N SER A 65 1.48 0.34 13.68
CA SER A 65 2.11 -0.87 14.23
C SER A 65 1.12 -1.79 14.95
N MET A 66 0.08 -1.24 15.57
CA MET A 66 -1.00 -2.02 16.17
C MET A 66 -1.77 -2.83 15.12
N TYR A 67 -2.11 -2.21 13.99
CA TYR A 67 -2.73 -2.92 12.87
C TYR A 67 -1.78 -3.96 12.26
N ALA A 68 -0.53 -3.60 12.01
CA ALA A 68 0.48 -4.54 11.49
C ALA A 68 0.68 -5.75 12.44
N CYS A 69 0.71 -5.52 13.76
CA CYS A 69 0.75 -6.57 14.77
C CYS A 69 -0.46 -7.52 14.65
N LYS A 70 -1.67 -7.00 14.45
CA LYS A 70 -2.87 -7.84 14.25
C LYS A 70 -2.82 -8.65 12.96
N ALA A 71 -2.11 -8.18 11.95
CA ALA A 71 -1.87 -8.90 10.72
C ALA A 71 -0.83 -10.02 10.86
N GLY A 72 -0.10 -10.07 11.99
CA GLY A 72 1.02 -10.98 12.21
C GLY A 72 2.32 -10.53 11.54
N TYR A 73 2.42 -9.25 11.14
CA TYR A 73 3.60 -8.72 10.46
C TYR A 73 4.81 -8.56 11.40
N SER A 74 5.98 -8.89 10.86
CA SER A 74 7.30 -8.73 11.49
C SER A 74 8.24 -8.02 10.52
N GLU A 75 8.79 -6.88 10.93
CA GLU A 75 9.76 -6.12 10.13
C GLU A 75 11.05 -6.92 9.90
N PHE A 76 11.43 -7.78 10.85
CA PHE A 76 12.62 -8.62 10.73
C PHE A 76 12.52 -9.60 9.56
N ASP A 77 11.34 -10.17 9.34
CA ASP A 77 11.09 -11.14 8.27
C ASP A 77 11.32 -10.47 6.91
N LEU A 78 10.83 -9.24 6.75
CA LEU A 78 11.04 -8.47 5.53
C LEU A 78 12.50 -8.04 5.33
N LEU A 79 13.18 -7.60 6.40
CA LEU A 79 14.59 -7.17 6.31
C LEU A 79 15.52 -8.29 5.85
N ASP A 80 15.21 -9.54 6.21
CA ASP A 80 15.94 -10.73 5.76
C ASP A 80 15.67 -11.03 4.26
N GLU A 81 14.55 -10.54 3.71
CA GLU A 81 14.11 -10.76 2.33
C GLU A 81 14.35 -9.58 1.39
N VAL A 82 14.69 -8.37 1.85
CA VAL A 82 14.87 -7.19 0.96
C VAL A 82 15.83 -7.46 -0.21
N THR A 83 16.84 -8.33 -0.02
CA THR A 83 17.78 -8.68 -1.09
C THR A 83 17.19 -9.56 -2.21
N THR A 84 16.02 -10.15 -2.02
CA THR A 84 15.30 -10.90 -3.06
C THR A 84 14.51 -10.01 -4.00
N ILE A 85 14.22 -8.77 -3.59
CA ILE A 85 13.50 -7.78 -4.39
C ILE A 85 14.36 -7.39 -5.59
N ALA A 86 13.91 -7.76 -6.78
CA ALA A 86 14.62 -7.51 -8.02
C ALA A 86 14.51 -6.03 -8.41
N ALA A 87 15.62 -5.44 -8.85
CA ALA A 87 15.67 -4.07 -9.35
C ALA A 87 15.74 -4.03 -10.88
N ASN A 88 14.80 -4.69 -11.55
CA ASN A 88 14.58 -4.56 -13.00
C ASN A 88 13.10 -4.67 -13.34
N SER A 89 12.65 -3.98 -14.39
CA SER A 89 11.23 -3.81 -14.72
C SER A 89 10.50 -5.12 -15.01
N SER A 90 11.16 -6.11 -15.59
CA SER A 90 10.56 -7.41 -15.95
C SER A 90 10.46 -8.41 -14.81
N GLN A 91 11.03 -8.12 -13.64
CA GLN A 91 11.10 -9.07 -12.52
C GLN A 91 10.73 -8.44 -11.17
N LEU A 92 10.66 -7.11 -11.08
CA LEU A 92 10.35 -6.41 -9.83
C LEU A 92 9.04 -6.92 -9.23
N LEU A 93 7.94 -6.91 -9.99
CA LEU A 93 6.63 -7.30 -9.47
C LEU A 93 6.60 -8.79 -9.08
N GLY A 94 7.15 -9.68 -9.92
CA GLY A 94 7.26 -11.10 -9.59
C GLY A 94 8.11 -11.37 -8.34
N SER A 95 9.19 -10.63 -8.14
CA SER A 95 10.01 -10.78 -6.94
C SER A 95 9.25 -10.44 -5.64
N LEU A 96 8.30 -9.49 -5.68
CA LEU A 96 7.46 -9.16 -4.53
C LEU A 96 6.50 -10.30 -4.18
N THR A 97 6.06 -11.11 -5.14
CA THR A 97 5.16 -12.24 -4.87
C THR A 97 5.87 -13.44 -4.26
N THR A 98 7.20 -13.46 -4.28
CA THR A 98 8.03 -14.52 -3.66
C THR A 98 8.41 -14.25 -2.21
N LEU A 99 8.05 -13.08 -1.67
CA LEU A 99 8.24 -12.77 -0.25
C LEU A 99 7.46 -13.77 0.62
N GLY A 100 8.00 -14.17 1.77
CA GLY A 100 7.37 -15.18 2.64
C GLY A 100 5.99 -14.76 3.18
N THR A 101 5.68 -13.46 3.13
CA THR A 101 4.39 -12.88 3.51
C THR A 101 3.39 -12.74 2.36
N SER A 102 3.85 -12.90 1.11
CA SER A 102 3.03 -12.99 -0.09
C SER A 102 2.46 -14.41 -0.16
N ASN A 103 1.37 -14.65 0.56
CA ASN A 103 0.68 -15.95 0.64
C ASN A 103 -0.84 -15.79 0.73
N GLU A 104 -1.35 -14.69 0.16
CA GLU A 104 -2.74 -14.31 0.32
C GLU A 104 -3.65 -15.18 -0.53
N THR A 105 -4.78 -15.60 0.04
CA THR A 105 -5.74 -16.48 -0.65
C THR A 105 -7.14 -15.88 -0.76
N ALA A 106 -7.37 -14.74 -0.11
CA ALA A 106 -8.62 -14.02 -0.16
C ALA A 106 -8.39 -12.50 0.01
N PRO A 107 -9.15 -11.66 -0.71
CA PRO A 107 -8.99 -10.20 -0.68
C PRO A 107 -9.45 -9.55 0.64
N ASP A 108 -10.19 -10.27 1.48
CA ASP A 108 -10.77 -9.79 2.73
C ASP A 108 -10.18 -10.49 3.97
N SER A 109 -9.03 -11.15 3.82
CA SER A 109 -8.39 -11.80 4.96
C SER A 109 -8.01 -10.78 6.03
N THR A 110 -8.00 -11.22 7.28
CA THR A 110 -7.67 -10.35 8.41
C THR A 110 -6.23 -9.84 8.34
N SER A 111 -5.31 -10.61 7.74
CA SER A 111 -3.92 -10.16 7.57
C SER A 111 -3.87 -9.01 6.56
N TYR A 112 -4.39 -9.24 5.36
CA TYR A 112 -4.51 -8.27 4.26
C TYR A 112 -5.15 -6.95 4.73
N THR A 113 -6.38 -7.05 5.25
CA THR A 113 -7.15 -5.88 5.69
C THR A 113 -6.43 -5.07 6.77
N ASN A 114 -5.74 -5.72 7.71
CA ASN A 114 -5.02 -5.01 8.76
C ASN A 114 -3.75 -4.33 8.24
N ILE A 115 -3.03 -4.90 7.27
CA ILE A 115 -1.89 -4.21 6.65
C ILE A 115 -2.37 -3.01 5.84
N MET A 116 -3.43 -3.13 5.03
CA MET A 116 -4.02 -1.97 4.35
C MET A 116 -4.46 -0.87 5.33
N ASN A 117 -5.07 -1.22 6.47
CA ASN A 117 -5.41 -0.25 7.51
C ASN A 117 -4.16 0.44 8.10
N ALA A 118 -3.07 -0.30 8.32
CA ALA A 118 -1.82 0.27 8.78
C ALA A 118 -1.24 1.24 7.75
N ILE A 119 -1.24 0.87 6.47
CA ILE A 119 -0.81 1.71 5.35
C ILE A 119 -1.66 2.98 5.28
N ASP A 120 -2.99 2.87 5.40
CA ASP A 120 -3.90 4.01 5.31
C ASP A 120 -3.70 5.00 6.47
N VAL A 121 -3.40 4.53 7.68
CA VAL A 121 -3.02 5.38 8.82
C VAL A 121 -1.76 6.20 8.52
N LEU A 122 -0.75 5.56 7.92
CA LEU A 122 0.55 6.19 7.65
C LEU A 122 0.48 7.15 6.46
N LEU A 123 -0.08 6.69 5.35
CA LEU A 123 -0.12 7.46 4.11
C LEU A 123 -1.02 8.69 4.26
N ASN A 124 -2.23 8.51 4.83
CA ASN A 124 -3.21 9.59 4.98
C ASN A 124 -2.97 10.49 6.20
N SER A 125 -1.86 10.29 6.93
CA SER A 125 -1.47 11.09 8.11
C SER A 125 -1.39 12.60 7.85
N ALA A 126 -1.19 13.01 6.59
CA ALA A 126 -1.09 14.41 6.16
C ALA A 126 -2.26 14.89 5.28
N GLY A 127 -3.30 14.08 5.06
CA GLY A 127 -4.45 14.42 4.22
C GLY A 127 -4.94 13.25 3.37
N THR A 128 -5.99 13.47 2.59
CA THR A 128 -6.65 12.44 1.76
C THR A 128 -5.96 12.19 0.41
N SER A 129 -5.06 13.07 -0.01
CA SER A 129 -4.18 12.90 -1.18
C SER A 129 -2.75 12.73 -0.65
N PRO A 130 -2.36 11.51 -0.27
CA PRO A 130 -1.14 11.28 0.48
C PRO A 130 0.11 11.57 -0.37
N SER A 131 1.14 12.13 0.26
CA SER A 131 2.48 12.26 -0.34
C SER A 131 3.53 12.40 0.75
N ALA A 132 4.76 11.99 0.46
CA ALA A 132 5.91 12.14 1.34
C ALA A 132 6.18 13.63 1.63
N THR A 133 6.05 14.50 0.63
CA THR A 133 6.20 15.96 0.79
C THR A 133 5.15 16.56 1.72
N ALA A 134 3.89 16.10 1.65
CA ALA A 134 2.84 16.55 2.57
C ALA A 134 3.13 16.09 4.01
N ARG A 135 3.60 14.84 4.19
CA ARG A 135 4.03 14.34 5.50
C ARG A 135 5.19 15.16 6.06
N GLU A 136 6.19 15.50 5.26
CA GLU A 136 7.32 16.34 5.68
C GLU A 136 6.86 17.74 6.09
N SER A 137 5.95 18.34 5.32
CA SER A 137 5.39 19.65 5.64
C SER A 137 4.65 19.66 6.98
N LYS A 138 4.00 18.54 7.34
CA LYS A 138 3.21 18.42 8.57
C LYS A 138 4.04 18.03 9.79
N PHE A 139 4.88 17.00 9.67
CA PHE A 139 5.57 16.38 10.81
C PHE A 139 7.07 16.72 10.87
N GLY A 140 7.58 17.50 9.92
CA GLY A 140 9.00 17.72 9.73
C GLY A 140 9.73 16.48 9.19
N VAL A 141 11.00 16.67 8.83
CA VAL A 141 11.83 15.63 8.18
C VAL A 141 11.83 14.32 8.97
N THR A 142 12.09 14.37 10.28
CA THR A 142 12.22 13.16 11.10
C THR A 142 10.91 12.38 11.20
N GLY A 143 9.79 13.07 11.51
CA GLY A 143 8.49 12.42 11.62
C GLY A 143 8.02 11.83 10.28
N ALA A 144 8.19 12.59 9.20
CA ALA A 144 7.81 12.14 7.87
C ALA A 144 8.66 10.98 7.35
N THR A 145 9.97 11.01 7.62
CA THR A 145 10.89 9.92 7.28
C THR A 145 10.45 8.64 7.97
N ASN A 146 10.21 8.69 9.29
CA ASN A 146 9.80 7.51 10.05
C ASN A 146 8.46 6.92 9.55
N LEU A 147 7.45 7.78 9.35
CA LEU A 147 6.14 7.34 8.86
C LEU A 147 6.23 6.76 7.44
N SER A 148 7.01 7.41 6.56
CA SER A 148 7.16 6.97 5.17
C SER A 148 7.98 5.70 5.05
N PHE A 149 9.02 5.49 5.87
CA PHE A 149 9.75 4.22 5.92
C PHE A 149 8.89 3.08 6.44
N GLN A 150 8.09 3.32 7.48
CA GLN A 150 7.15 2.31 7.95
C GLN A 150 6.12 1.95 6.87
N ALA A 151 5.61 2.96 6.14
CA ALA A 151 4.68 2.74 5.03
C ALA A 151 5.35 1.96 3.90
N LEU A 152 6.61 2.29 3.55
CA LEU A 152 7.38 1.59 2.52
C LEU A 152 7.41 0.08 2.77
N TYR A 153 7.79 -0.34 3.97
CA TYR A 153 7.86 -1.75 4.32
C TYR A 153 6.51 -2.46 4.25
N LEU A 154 5.45 -1.82 4.73
CA LEU A 154 4.11 -2.39 4.68
C LEU A 154 3.58 -2.46 3.24
N ILE A 155 3.86 -1.45 2.41
CA ILE A 155 3.47 -1.45 0.99
C ILE A 155 4.18 -2.56 0.23
N LEU A 156 5.47 -2.83 0.49
CA LEU A 156 6.19 -3.94 -0.16
C LEU A 156 5.51 -5.29 0.11
N VAL A 157 5.12 -5.54 1.36
CA VAL A 157 4.39 -6.75 1.76
C VAL A 157 3.03 -6.82 1.09
N GLU A 158 2.26 -5.75 1.20
CA GLU A 158 0.88 -5.75 0.73
C GLU A 158 0.77 -5.78 -0.78
N PHE A 159 1.74 -5.17 -1.47
CA PHE A 159 1.81 -5.22 -2.92
C PHE A 159 2.20 -6.62 -3.40
N GLY A 160 3.12 -7.30 -2.71
CA GLY A 160 3.42 -8.71 -2.98
C GLY A 160 2.20 -9.62 -2.79
N LYS A 161 1.45 -9.44 -1.70
CA LYS A 161 0.17 -10.13 -1.46
C LYS A 161 -0.86 -9.87 -2.55
N PHE A 162 -1.05 -8.60 -2.92
CA PHE A 162 -1.96 -8.20 -3.99
C PHE A 162 -1.59 -8.89 -5.31
N LEU A 163 -0.32 -8.78 -5.72
CA LEU A 163 0.16 -9.31 -7.00
C LEU A 163 0.09 -10.84 -7.05
N GLN A 164 0.37 -11.53 -5.94
CA GLN A 164 0.20 -12.98 -5.90
C GLN A 164 -1.27 -13.38 -6.02
N LEU A 165 -2.15 -12.74 -5.24
CA LEU A 165 -3.57 -13.07 -5.19
C LEU A 165 -4.24 -12.87 -6.56
N TYR A 166 -4.04 -11.71 -7.16
CA TYR A 166 -4.71 -11.36 -8.42
C TYR A 166 -3.92 -11.81 -9.65
N GLY A 167 -2.59 -11.87 -9.59
CA GLY A 167 -1.74 -12.36 -10.69
C GLY A 167 -1.60 -13.88 -10.74
N ASN A 168 -2.11 -14.60 -9.74
CA ASN A 168 -2.01 -16.06 -9.63
C ASN A 168 -0.58 -16.57 -9.80
N THR A 169 0.37 -15.95 -9.07
CA THR A 169 1.77 -16.28 -9.26
C THR A 169 2.19 -17.55 -8.54
N ASP A 170 3.16 -18.26 -9.09
CA ASP A 170 3.77 -19.44 -8.47
C ASP A 170 4.86 -19.08 -7.43
N ALA A 171 5.66 -20.06 -7.02
CA ALA A 171 6.75 -19.87 -6.07
C ALA A 171 8.00 -19.20 -6.68
N ALA A 172 8.14 -19.16 -8.01
CA ALA A 172 9.17 -18.41 -8.71
C ALA A 172 8.76 -16.95 -8.96
N GLY A 173 7.47 -16.64 -8.78
CA GLY A 173 6.87 -15.34 -9.01
C GLY A 173 6.32 -15.16 -10.41
N ASP A 174 6.22 -16.25 -11.17
CA ASP A 174 5.68 -16.28 -12.53
C ASP A 174 4.15 -16.35 -12.45
N LYS A 175 3.47 -15.51 -13.21
CA LYS A 175 2.01 -15.40 -13.23
C LYS A 175 1.34 -16.63 -13.84
N SER A 176 0.06 -16.81 -13.57
CA SER A 176 -0.81 -17.87 -14.09
C SER A 176 -0.49 -19.33 -13.68
N ASP A 177 0.58 -19.54 -12.91
CA ASP A 177 1.06 -20.86 -12.47
C ASP A 177 0.78 -21.16 -10.97
N GLY A 178 0.04 -20.27 -10.31
CA GLY A 178 -0.37 -20.43 -8.91
C GLY A 178 -1.51 -21.42 -8.68
N SER A 179 -2.24 -21.24 -7.57
CA SER A 179 -3.34 -22.13 -7.16
C SER A 179 -4.71 -21.73 -7.71
N PHE A 180 -4.83 -20.56 -8.33
CA PHE A 180 -6.04 -20.06 -8.98
C PHE A 180 -6.06 -20.44 -10.47
N THR A 181 -7.15 -20.10 -11.16
CA THR A 181 -7.36 -20.46 -12.57
C THR A 181 -7.14 -19.30 -13.54
N ASN A 182 -6.98 -18.08 -13.03
CA ASN A 182 -6.82 -16.90 -13.86
C ASN A 182 -5.43 -16.83 -14.50
N THR A 183 -5.38 -16.31 -15.73
CA THR A 183 -4.15 -16.10 -16.50
C THR A 183 -3.84 -14.61 -16.71
N CYS A 184 -4.85 -13.76 -16.55
CA CYS A 184 -4.72 -12.32 -16.42
C CYS A 184 -5.03 -11.92 -14.97
N ILE A 185 -4.56 -10.74 -14.55
CA ILE A 185 -5.05 -10.09 -13.34
C ILE A 185 -6.54 -9.77 -13.50
N PHE A 186 -6.92 -9.16 -14.63
CA PHE A 186 -8.26 -8.67 -14.88
C PHE A 186 -8.77 -9.06 -16.26
N THR A 187 -10.09 -9.17 -16.39
CA THR A 187 -10.75 -9.37 -17.69
C THR A 187 -10.99 -8.02 -18.35
N TYR A 188 -10.22 -7.74 -19.41
CA TYR A 188 -10.24 -6.45 -20.10
C TYR A 188 -11.42 -6.32 -21.09
N THR A 189 -12.03 -5.14 -21.14
CA THR A 189 -13.13 -4.78 -22.06
C THR A 189 -12.83 -3.56 -22.92
N GLN A 190 -11.93 -2.69 -22.46
CA GLN A 190 -11.45 -1.52 -23.18
C GLN A 190 -10.58 -1.96 -24.36
N VAL A 191 -10.82 -1.39 -25.55
CA VAL A 191 -10.27 -1.90 -26.82
C VAL A 191 -8.75 -1.89 -26.83
N ASP A 192 -8.12 -0.84 -26.31
CA ASP A 192 -6.66 -0.73 -26.30
C ASP A 192 -6.02 -1.70 -25.29
N ALA A 193 -6.64 -1.87 -24.11
CA ALA A 193 -6.21 -2.82 -23.10
C ALA A 193 -6.26 -4.27 -23.62
N VAL A 194 -7.39 -4.65 -24.24
CA VAL A 194 -7.57 -5.96 -24.90
C VAL A 194 -6.54 -6.17 -26.00
N ASN A 195 -6.35 -5.19 -26.89
CA ASN A 195 -5.39 -5.29 -27.97
C ASN A 195 -3.96 -5.46 -27.47
N TYR A 196 -3.59 -4.70 -26.43
CA TYR A 196 -2.26 -4.80 -25.84
C TYR A 196 -2.04 -6.16 -25.17
N ALA A 197 -2.98 -6.59 -24.33
CA ALA A 197 -2.92 -7.88 -23.65
C ALA A 197 -2.74 -9.02 -24.65
N ASN A 198 -3.57 -9.10 -25.69
CA ASN A 198 -3.50 -10.17 -26.69
C ASN A 198 -2.23 -10.14 -27.57
N THR A 199 -1.56 -8.99 -27.66
CA THR A 199 -0.35 -8.84 -28.50
C THR A 199 0.91 -9.19 -27.73
N ILE A 200 0.98 -8.82 -26.46
CA ILE A 200 2.20 -8.86 -25.66
C ILE A 200 2.19 -10.00 -24.64
N LEU A 201 1.01 -10.54 -24.29
CA LEU A 201 0.85 -11.53 -23.22
C LEU A 201 0.29 -12.84 -23.80
N PRO A 202 1.14 -13.84 -24.09
CA PRO A 202 0.71 -15.07 -24.73
C PRO A 202 -0.31 -15.89 -23.91
N THR A 203 -0.21 -15.83 -22.57
CA THR A 203 -1.07 -16.58 -21.64
C THR A 203 -2.36 -15.84 -21.26
N CYS A 204 -2.33 -14.50 -21.29
CA CYS A 204 -3.48 -13.64 -21.02
C CYS A 204 -4.28 -13.41 -22.30
N ASN A 205 -5.01 -14.43 -22.74
CA ASN A 205 -5.90 -14.32 -23.90
C ASN A 205 -7.22 -13.68 -23.51
N SER A 206 -7.24 -12.36 -23.34
CA SER A 206 -8.46 -11.57 -23.03
C SER A 206 -9.61 -11.69 -24.05
N VAL A 207 -9.45 -12.46 -25.13
CA VAL A 207 -10.52 -12.78 -26.10
C VAL A 207 -11.35 -13.97 -25.62
N GLY A 208 -12.22 -13.77 -24.64
CA GLY A 208 -13.07 -14.85 -24.14
C GLY A 208 -13.94 -14.48 -22.96
N GLY A 209 -13.39 -13.74 -22.00
CA GLY A 209 -14.14 -13.08 -20.94
C GLY A 209 -14.06 -13.72 -19.56
N ASP A 210 -13.20 -14.73 -19.35
CA ASP A 210 -13.08 -15.46 -18.07
C ASP A 210 -11.59 -15.66 -17.67
N GLU A 211 -10.69 -14.78 -18.10
CA GLU A 211 -9.24 -14.93 -17.88
C GLU A 211 -8.72 -14.19 -16.63
N GLY A 212 -9.48 -13.21 -16.13
CA GLY A 212 -9.17 -12.44 -14.93
C GLY A 212 -9.40 -13.21 -13.64
N SER A 213 -8.94 -12.66 -12.52
CA SER A 213 -9.17 -13.24 -11.19
C SER A 213 -10.66 -13.32 -10.85
N ASP A 214 -11.12 -14.45 -10.29
CA ASP A 214 -12.47 -14.65 -9.73
C ASP A 214 -12.86 -13.56 -8.70
N PHE A 215 -11.87 -12.90 -8.09
CA PHE A 215 -12.07 -11.80 -7.16
C PHE A 215 -12.30 -10.45 -7.84
N LEU A 216 -12.22 -10.38 -9.17
CA LEU A 216 -12.43 -9.16 -9.94
C LEU A 216 -13.55 -9.35 -10.98
N GLU A 217 -14.42 -10.32 -10.78
CA GLU A 217 -15.55 -10.61 -11.66
C GLU A 217 -16.82 -10.98 -10.88
N SER A 218 -17.93 -11.14 -11.61
CA SER A 218 -19.22 -11.48 -11.02
C SER A 218 -19.14 -12.77 -10.20
N PRO A 219 -19.66 -12.81 -8.96
CA PRO A 219 -20.69 -11.91 -8.42
C PRO A 219 -20.16 -10.70 -7.63
N VAL A 220 -18.86 -10.41 -7.65
CA VAL A 220 -18.30 -9.21 -7.01
C VAL A 220 -18.93 -7.97 -7.63
N THR A 221 -19.28 -6.99 -6.79
CA THR A 221 -19.95 -5.77 -7.26
C THR A 221 -18.98 -4.85 -8.01
N ASP A 222 -19.50 -4.03 -8.93
CA ASP A 222 -18.67 -3.09 -9.69
C ASP A 222 -17.85 -2.16 -8.78
N ASP A 223 -18.47 -1.59 -7.74
CA ASP A 223 -17.79 -0.71 -6.79
C ASP A 223 -16.63 -1.43 -6.06
N GLU A 224 -16.81 -2.71 -5.74
CA GLU A 224 -15.79 -3.51 -5.06
C GLU A 224 -14.66 -3.94 -6.02
N ILE A 225 -14.97 -4.21 -7.28
CA ILE A 225 -13.96 -4.45 -8.32
C ILE A 225 -13.11 -3.19 -8.51
N ASP A 226 -13.73 -2.01 -8.64
CA ASP A 226 -13.02 -0.75 -8.81
C ASP A 226 -12.14 -0.41 -7.60
N ALA A 227 -12.65 -0.65 -6.38
CA ALA A 227 -11.85 -0.49 -5.16
C ALA A 227 -10.59 -1.39 -5.18
N ARG A 228 -10.74 -2.68 -5.51
CA ARG A 228 -9.61 -3.63 -5.58
C ARG A 228 -8.62 -3.26 -6.69
N LEU A 229 -9.09 -2.83 -7.86
CA LEU A 229 -8.21 -2.31 -8.91
C LEU A 229 -7.47 -1.05 -8.46
N CYS A 230 -8.11 -0.19 -7.67
CA CYS A 230 -7.48 0.99 -7.13
C CYS A 230 -6.49 0.70 -6.00
N GLU A 231 -6.60 -0.41 -5.28
CA GLU A 231 -5.61 -0.83 -4.28
C GLU A 231 -4.23 -1.06 -4.90
N GLY A 232 -4.15 -1.80 -6.02
CA GLY A 232 -2.88 -2.02 -6.72
C GLY A 232 -2.23 -0.72 -7.19
N ILE A 233 -3.01 0.20 -7.77
CA ILE A 233 -2.54 1.52 -8.21
C ILE A 233 -2.09 2.37 -7.01
N TYR A 234 -2.85 2.35 -5.91
CA TYR A 234 -2.54 3.05 -4.67
C TYR A 234 -1.21 2.58 -4.08
N LEU A 235 -0.99 1.27 -4.01
CA LEU A 235 0.27 0.68 -3.54
C LEU A 235 1.44 1.07 -4.45
N PHE A 236 1.30 0.92 -5.76
CA PHE A 236 2.34 1.27 -6.74
C PHE A 236 2.72 2.76 -6.66
N ASN A 237 1.74 3.66 -6.73
CA ASN A 237 2.00 5.10 -6.78
C ASN A 237 2.56 5.63 -5.45
N ASN A 238 2.11 5.11 -4.30
CA ASN A 238 2.67 5.51 -3.01
C ASN A 238 4.05 4.90 -2.75
N LEU A 239 4.32 3.68 -3.23
CA LEU A 239 5.67 3.11 -3.21
C LEU A 239 6.65 4.03 -3.96
N ARG A 240 6.28 4.39 -5.19
CA ARG A 240 7.02 5.32 -6.04
C ARG A 240 7.21 6.69 -5.37
N ASP A 241 6.14 7.30 -4.86
CA ASP A 241 6.21 8.60 -4.16
C ASP A 241 7.19 8.57 -2.99
N ILE A 242 7.15 7.54 -2.15
CA ILE A 242 8.05 7.40 -1.01
C ILE A 242 9.51 7.27 -1.48
N LEU A 243 9.77 6.38 -2.44
CA LEU A 243 11.13 6.13 -2.94
C LEU A 243 11.75 7.35 -3.64
N SER A 244 10.94 8.17 -4.30
CA SER A 244 11.41 9.41 -4.94
C SER A 244 11.70 10.56 -3.94
N ASN A 245 11.08 10.54 -2.76
CA ASN A 245 11.09 11.69 -1.84
C ASN A 245 11.77 11.43 -0.49
N VAL A 246 12.00 10.17 -0.10
CA VAL A 246 12.65 9.83 1.16
C VAL A 246 14.11 9.49 0.91
N THR A 247 15.01 10.08 1.71
CA THR A 247 16.43 9.73 1.64
C THR A 247 16.66 8.34 2.24
N ILE A 248 16.89 7.37 1.36
CA ILE A 248 17.31 6.02 1.72
C ILE A 248 18.83 5.99 1.90
N GLY A 249 19.31 5.48 3.03
CA GLY A 249 20.74 5.45 3.33
C GLY A 249 21.50 4.56 2.34
N ASN A 250 22.76 4.88 2.04
CA ASN A 250 23.58 4.06 1.13
C ASN A 250 24.13 2.81 1.86
N SER A 251 23.33 1.75 1.95
CA SER A 251 23.81 0.39 2.26
C SER A 251 23.57 -0.53 1.06
N SER A 252 24.15 -1.72 1.02
CA SER A 252 23.86 -2.70 -0.04
C SER A 252 22.39 -3.11 -0.07
N THR A 253 21.73 -3.21 1.09
CA THR A 253 20.30 -3.55 1.22
C THR A 253 19.40 -2.40 0.79
N PHE A 254 19.79 -1.18 1.17
CA PHE A 254 19.03 0.04 0.90
C PHE A 254 19.26 0.61 -0.51
N GLY A 255 20.41 0.29 -1.12
CA GLY A 255 20.71 0.59 -2.53
C GLY A 255 19.73 -0.08 -3.48
N SER A 256 19.38 -1.35 -3.25
CA SER A 256 18.36 -2.05 -4.03
C SER A 256 17.01 -1.32 -4.01
N LEU A 257 16.60 -0.76 -2.87
CA LEU A 257 15.32 -0.02 -2.77
C LEU A 257 15.34 1.30 -3.55
N LYS A 258 16.48 1.99 -3.65
CA LYS A 258 16.59 3.14 -4.54
C LYS A 258 16.43 2.71 -6.00
N ASP A 259 17.07 1.62 -6.40
CA ASP A 259 16.99 1.11 -7.77
C ASP A 259 15.55 0.69 -8.11
N VAL A 260 14.78 0.18 -7.14
CA VAL A 260 13.33 -0.07 -7.29
C VAL A 260 12.58 1.21 -7.67
N GLY A 261 12.88 2.34 -7.04
CA GLY A 261 12.23 3.63 -7.37
C GLY A 261 12.47 4.04 -8.82
N ASP A 262 13.71 3.93 -9.29
CA ASP A 262 14.09 4.24 -10.67
C ASP A 262 13.39 3.28 -11.66
N VAL A 263 13.27 1.99 -11.32
CA VAL A 263 12.54 0.99 -12.13
C VAL A 263 11.04 1.29 -12.22
N LEU A 264 10.40 1.72 -11.14
CA LEU A 264 8.98 2.10 -11.16
C LEU A 264 8.72 3.32 -12.06
N ASP A 265 9.65 4.28 -12.08
CA ASP A 265 9.60 5.44 -13.00
C ASP A 265 9.78 4.98 -14.46
N ASP A 266 10.71 4.07 -14.73
CA ASP A 266 10.92 3.49 -16.07
C ASP A 266 9.67 2.74 -16.57
N MET A 267 9.02 1.95 -15.71
CA MET A 267 7.77 1.25 -16.04
C MET A 267 6.66 2.23 -16.49
N ILE A 268 6.55 3.39 -15.84
CA ILE A 268 5.60 4.44 -16.23
C ILE A 268 5.98 5.05 -17.58
N ALA A 269 7.26 5.36 -17.78
CA ALA A 269 7.73 5.95 -19.03
C ALA A 269 7.53 5.02 -20.23
N ASP A 270 7.78 3.71 -20.04
CA ASP A 270 7.53 2.68 -21.05
C ASP A 270 6.04 2.55 -21.35
N ALA A 271 5.18 2.58 -20.32
CA ALA A 271 3.73 2.53 -20.49
C ALA A 271 3.17 3.75 -21.23
N GLU A 272 3.64 4.97 -20.92
CA GLU A 272 3.26 6.19 -21.66
C GLU A 272 3.73 6.15 -23.12
N SER A 273 4.89 5.53 -23.37
CA SER A 273 5.43 5.34 -24.72
C SER A 273 4.59 4.33 -25.51
N ALA A 274 4.20 3.20 -24.90
CA ALA A 274 3.29 2.23 -25.49
C ALA A 274 1.92 2.86 -25.80
N GLU A 275 1.39 3.67 -24.87
CA GLU A 275 0.13 4.39 -25.06
C GLU A 275 0.17 5.33 -26.27
N SER A 276 1.25 6.13 -26.35
CA SER A 276 1.49 7.07 -27.46
C SER A 276 1.75 6.39 -28.81
N ALA A 277 2.22 5.13 -28.81
CA ALA A 277 2.57 4.39 -30.01
C ALA A 277 1.37 3.74 -30.73
N GLY A 278 0.17 3.76 -30.14
CA GLY A 278 -1.03 3.25 -30.81
C GLY A 278 -2.18 2.79 -29.92
N LEU A 279 -2.06 2.89 -28.59
CA LEU A 279 -3.08 2.42 -27.64
C LEU A 279 -3.98 3.56 -27.13
N ASN A 280 -4.26 4.54 -28.01
CA ASN A 280 -5.11 5.71 -27.74
C ASN A 280 -6.27 5.76 -28.76
N THR A 281 -6.87 4.60 -29.07
CA THR A 281 -7.92 4.51 -30.10
C THR A 281 -9.27 5.05 -29.61
N GLU A 282 -9.53 4.96 -28.30
CA GLU A 282 -10.72 5.53 -27.66
C GLU A 282 -10.43 6.89 -27.01
N VAL A 283 -10.89 7.98 -27.63
CA VAL A 283 -10.66 9.37 -27.17
C VAL A 283 -11.09 9.63 -25.72
N ALA A 284 -12.13 8.95 -25.22
CA ALA A 284 -12.59 9.12 -23.84
C ALA A 284 -11.56 8.65 -22.79
N TYR A 285 -10.69 7.72 -23.16
CA TYR A 285 -9.72 7.03 -22.29
C TYR A 285 -8.29 7.15 -22.80
N GLN A 286 -8.02 8.15 -23.64
CA GLN A 286 -6.66 8.49 -24.02
C GLN A 286 -5.85 8.97 -22.81
N ASP A 287 -4.54 8.76 -22.88
CA ASP A 287 -3.56 9.24 -21.90
C ASP A 287 -3.90 8.78 -20.47
N SER A 288 -4.39 7.54 -20.35
CA SER A 288 -4.77 6.92 -19.08
C SER A 288 -3.59 6.74 -18.14
N ILE A 289 -2.41 6.40 -18.66
CA ILE A 289 -1.21 6.28 -17.82
C ILE A 289 -0.86 7.65 -17.23
N ALA A 290 -0.86 8.69 -18.06
CA ALA A 290 -0.60 10.07 -17.63
C ALA A 290 -1.64 10.59 -16.62
N ALA A 291 -2.91 10.19 -16.77
CA ALA A 291 -3.99 10.57 -15.87
C ALA A 291 -3.89 9.88 -14.49
N ILE A 292 -3.35 8.66 -14.44
CA ILE A 292 -3.31 7.83 -13.22
C ILE A 292 -1.99 7.96 -12.44
N LYS A 293 -0.84 8.17 -13.11
CA LYS A 293 0.50 8.06 -12.50
C LYS A 293 0.78 8.97 -11.29
N THR A 294 -0.05 9.99 -11.07
CA THR A 294 0.07 10.91 -9.92
C THR A 294 -1.00 10.69 -8.85
N ILE A 295 -1.91 9.74 -9.05
CA ILE A 295 -3.00 9.46 -8.12
C ILE A 295 -2.48 8.59 -6.99
N THR A 296 -2.33 9.18 -5.82
CA THR A 296 -1.92 8.49 -4.60
C THR A 296 -3.08 8.24 -3.64
N SER A 297 -4.31 8.66 -3.98
CA SER A 297 -5.51 8.47 -3.15
C SER A 297 -6.41 7.38 -3.72
N LYS A 298 -6.92 6.49 -2.86
CA LYS A 298 -7.91 5.47 -3.26
C LYS A 298 -9.18 6.11 -3.82
N SER A 299 -9.74 7.11 -3.14
CA SER A 299 -10.99 7.75 -3.58
C SER A 299 -10.86 8.50 -4.91
N ASP A 300 -9.69 9.11 -5.16
CA ASP A 300 -9.44 9.78 -6.44
C ASP A 300 -9.29 8.75 -7.58
N CYS A 301 -8.74 7.57 -7.28
CA CYS A 301 -8.66 6.46 -8.23
C CYS A 301 -10.05 5.87 -8.51
N GLU A 302 -10.85 5.58 -7.47
CA GLU A 302 -12.19 5.00 -7.58
C GLU A 302 -13.17 5.92 -8.33
N ALA A 303 -12.88 7.23 -8.38
CA ALA A 303 -13.65 8.19 -9.16
C ALA A 303 -13.36 8.13 -10.68
N LEU A 304 -12.34 7.40 -11.11
CA LEU A 304 -12.02 7.23 -12.52
C LEU A 304 -12.93 6.19 -13.19
N PRO A 305 -13.19 6.32 -14.50
CA PRO A 305 -13.80 5.25 -15.27
C PRO A 305 -12.90 3.99 -15.27
N ARG A 306 -13.49 2.81 -15.02
CA ARG A 306 -12.80 1.50 -15.04
C ARG A 306 -11.95 1.30 -16.28
N GLN A 307 -12.38 1.80 -17.44
CA GLN A 307 -11.65 1.68 -18.71
C GLN A 307 -10.24 2.32 -18.66
N ARG A 308 -10.03 3.33 -17.80
CA ARG A 308 -8.68 3.87 -17.57
C ARG A 308 -7.83 2.94 -16.71
N LEU A 309 -8.45 2.33 -15.70
CA LEU A 309 -7.81 1.34 -14.83
C LEU A 309 -7.39 0.11 -15.64
N GLU A 310 -8.27 -0.38 -16.53
CA GLU A 310 -7.96 -1.50 -17.42
C GLU A 310 -6.68 -1.29 -18.23
N LYS A 311 -6.47 -0.09 -18.79
CA LYS A 311 -5.24 0.25 -19.51
C LYS A 311 -4.00 0.27 -18.60
N TRP A 312 -4.14 0.77 -17.37
CA TRP A 312 -3.06 0.71 -16.39
C TRP A 312 -2.63 -0.74 -16.12
N TYR A 313 -3.61 -1.60 -15.84
CA TYR A 313 -3.37 -3.00 -15.52
C TYR A 313 -2.76 -3.75 -16.72
N SER A 314 -3.34 -3.61 -17.91
CA SER A 314 -2.86 -4.31 -19.11
C SER A 314 -1.45 -3.87 -19.52
N ILE A 315 -1.12 -2.58 -19.39
CA ILE A 315 0.17 -2.05 -19.88
C ILE A 315 1.26 -2.19 -18.82
N ILE A 316 0.97 -1.93 -17.55
CA ILE A 316 1.99 -1.92 -16.49
C ILE A 316 2.05 -3.26 -15.78
N PHE A 317 0.98 -3.67 -15.08
CA PHE A 317 1.05 -4.82 -14.18
C PHE A 317 1.18 -6.14 -14.93
N GLU A 318 0.43 -6.31 -16.01
CA GLU A 318 0.52 -7.54 -16.80
C GLU A 318 1.86 -7.72 -17.52
N THR A 319 2.52 -6.61 -17.88
CA THR A 319 3.83 -6.65 -18.56
C THR A 319 4.97 -6.86 -17.58
N ALA A 320 4.86 -6.31 -16.37
CA ALA A 320 5.92 -6.34 -15.38
C ALA A 320 5.85 -7.55 -14.43
N LEU A 321 4.73 -8.27 -14.40
CA LEU A 321 4.67 -9.62 -13.83
C LEU A 321 5.24 -10.62 -14.86
N PRO A 322 6.27 -11.40 -14.49
CA PRO A 322 6.84 -12.38 -15.38
C PRO A 322 5.85 -13.52 -15.65
N ASP A 323 6.06 -14.21 -16.77
CA ASP A 323 5.20 -15.25 -17.31
C ASP A 323 6.05 -16.39 -17.85
N ASN A 324 5.60 -17.63 -17.66
CA ASN A 324 6.31 -18.82 -18.13
C ASN A 324 5.91 -19.15 -19.57
N ASP A 325 6.71 -18.65 -20.53
CA ASP A 325 6.66 -19.06 -21.95
C ASP A 325 7.34 -20.43 -22.20
#